data_AF-A0A3B3RCF2-F1
#
_entry.id   AF-A0A3B3RCF2-F1
#
_cell.length_a   1.000
_cell.length_b   1.000
_cell.length_c   1.000
_cell.angle_alpha   90.00
_cell.angle_beta   90.00
_cell.angle_gamma   90.00
#
_symmetry.space_group_name_H-M   'P 1'
#
loop_
_entity.id
_entity.type
_entity.pdbx_description
1 polymer ?
#
loop_
_entity_poly.entity_id
_entity_poly.type
_entity_poly.pdbx_seq_one_letter_code
_entity_poly.pdbx_strand_id
1 'polypeptide(L)'
;MAEEYMQSKLREYLKKKDIKLWESPYTSKDKESGPQAIKELATQCASALGFPESEVEAALESIRRQAVKRLSGNSMYKETCVATLELILPKTLKKEPGKRTFFETKLDVTAQEVMNKISEKYEIKYISLVFRGNILNPDKKLNEHNIKHNSKVMILQKSEPEKQQEVVQEEQKVRSQDESLKRTQKGFEILSARDGSEDPETTPYLEIADQKGNPLKIPPDEKKALILAMGFHEKGRALCKKNEHQMALYHLLEADSNFNKCRSALLNTVDNYAVLQLDIVWCYRMLEMLTCLDEAKRRLEKAEEYFLKCYGEQKERLLQIKGNTGREEVLFLRLYLLQCLVAWLSGNEQHATKQLAKVEKLYKELHMDPNKISRVTELGFTTQEARLGLRACDGDVSAAATYLTDRKEEKQKMKAEERQKRRRRLEAINTLQELGYSRKEAARALHQAEGDVDRAYNILEEANNNAGEEDSEAKVQKLIYLGFEREQVEAALRQAQGDIQQASELLLADRGAVAPGQLSPSTPSSPSEEPSTSSESTGPGSSGEEPMDVDLVNEVLDDISSHEEDYLDLTLEDELELINQMKQHLKPYLQEDSMSPS
;
A
#
# COMPACT_ATOMS: atom_id res chain seq x y z
N MET A 1 -3.87 23.47 13.69
CA MET A 1 -5.20 23.83 13.17
C MET A 1 -5.51 25.32 13.33
N ALA A 2 -5.97 25.83 14.49
CA ALA A 2 -6.38 27.25 14.63
C ALA A 2 -5.25 28.26 14.35
N GLU A 3 -4.04 28.00 14.85
CA GLU A 3 -2.88 28.86 14.58
C GLU A 3 -2.49 28.85 13.08
N GLU A 4 -2.57 27.71 12.42
CA GLU A 4 -2.24 27.59 10.98
C GLU A 4 -3.23 28.38 10.13
N TYR A 5 -4.52 28.28 10.45
CA TYR A 5 -5.57 29.09 9.85
C TYR A 5 -5.29 30.58 10.00
N MET A 6 -5.04 31.05 11.23
CA MET A 6 -4.73 32.46 11.50
C MET A 6 -3.47 32.90 10.74
N GLN A 7 -2.40 32.10 10.74
CA GLN A 7 -1.19 32.41 9.97
C GLN A 7 -1.46 32.49 8.46
N SER A 8 -2.34 31.65 7.90
CA SER A 8 -2.75 31.73 6.49
C SER A 8 -3.46 33.05 6.18
N LYS A 9 -4.44 33.45 7.01
CA LYS A 9 -5.16 34.74 6.85
C LYS A 9 -4.24 35.94 6.98
N LEU A 10 -3.34 35.92 7.96
CA LEU A 10 -2.34 36.98 8.12
C LEU A 10 -1.41 37.05 6.90
N ARG A 11 -0.93 35.92 6.38
CA ARG A 11 -0.09 35.92 5.17
C ARG A 11 -0.83 36.50 3.96
N GLU A 12 -2.10 36.18 3.78
CA GLU A 12 -2.92 36.74 2.71
C GLU A 12 -3.10 38.25 2.88
N TYR A 13 -3.44 38.71 4.09
CA TYR A 13 -3.57 40.13 4.41
C TYR A 13 -2.27 40.90 4.15
N LEU A 14 -1.14 40.40 4.65
CA LEU A 14 0.18 40.97 4.45
C LEU A 14 0.52 41.04 2.95
N LYS A 15 0.24 39.98 2.20
CA LYS A 15 0.46 39.95 0.74
C LYS A 15 -0.41 40.99 0.02
N LYS A 16 -1.69 41.13 0.38
CA LYS A 16 -2.61 42.11 -0.22
C LYS A 16 -2.18 43.55 0.05
N LYS A 17 -1.54 43.80 1.20
CA LYS A 17 -1.02 45.11 1.61
C LYS A 17 0.44 45.34 1.23
N ASP A 18 1.09 44.38 0.56
CA ASP A 18 2.53 44.35 0.25
C ASP A 18 3.43 44.60 1.47
N ILE A 19 3.04 44.06 2.62
CA ILE A 19 3.78 44.19 3.89
C ILE A 19 4.83 43.09 3.99
N LYS A 20 6.09 43.48 4.12
CA LYS A 20 7.23 42.59 4.28
C LYS A 20 7.77 42.67 5.70
N LEU A 21 7.40 41.69 6.52
CA LEU A 21 7.79 41.68 7.95
C LEU A 21 9.30 41.61 8.18
N TRP A 22 10.08 41.16 7.19
CA TRP A 22 11.54 41.08 7.28
C TRP A 22 12.25 42.40 6.95
N GLU A 23 11.52 43.46 6.61
CA GLU A 23 12.05 44.79 6.33
C GLU A 23 11.70 45.76 7.47
N SER A 24 12.32 46.95 7.45
CA SER A 24 11.99 48.04 8.38
C SER A 24 10.55 48.52 8.13
N PRO A 25 9.75 48.87 9.16
CA PRO A 25 10.10 49.00 10.60
C PRO A 25 9.94 47.72 11.43
N TYR A 26 9.51 46.60 10.83
CA TYR A 26 9.16 45.37 11.54
C TYR A 26 10.37 44.55 11.98
N THR A 27 11.46 44.61 11.21
CA THR A 27 12.73 43.95 11.52
C THR A 27 13.88 44.96 11.46
N SER A 28 14.71 44.97 12.50
CA SER A 28 15.91 45.83 12.57
C SER A 28 17.04 45.31 11.66
N LYS A 29 18.10 46.10 11.48
CA LYS A 29 19.30 45.64 10.74
C LYS A 29 19.94 44.41 11.38
N ASP A 30 19.82 44.28 12.70
CA ASP A 30 20.33 43.14 13.48
C ASP A 30 19.37 41.94 13.50
N LYS A 31 18.35 41.94 12.63
CA LYS A 31 17.30 40.90 12.51
C LYS A 31 16.38 40.77 13.74
N GLU A 32 16.42 41.74 14.65
CA GLU A 32 15.57 41.78 15.83
C GLU A 32 14.16 42.29 15.51
N SER A 33 13.21 42.00 16.40
CA SER A 33 11.82 42.44 16.25
C SER A 33 11.71 43.95 16.48
N GLY A 34 10.88 44.64 15.68
CA GLY A 34 10.41 45.99 15.96
C GLY A 34 9.09 45.93 16.73
N PRO A 35 9.09 45.81 18.07
CA PRO A 35 7.89 45.45 18.85
C PRO A 35 6.75 46.45 18.68
N GLN A 36 7.06 47.75 18.62
CA GLN A 36 6.05 48.80 18.45
C GLN A 36 5.35 48.69 17.09
N ALA A 37 6.11 48.47 16.01
CA ALA A 37 5.56 48.33 14.66
C ALA A 37 4.77 47.03 14.49
N ILE A 38 5.21 45.95 15.13
CA ILE A 38 4.47 44.67 15.15
C ILE A 38 3.16 44.82 15.93
N LYS A 39 3.18 45.50 17.08
CA LYS A 39 1.98 45.74 17.87
C LYS A 39 0.96 46.60 17.14
N GLU A 40 1.38 47.69 16.51
CA GLU A 40 0.50 48.55 15.69
C GLU A 40 -0.11 47.78 14.51
N LEU A 41 0.69 46.93 13.84
CA LEU A 41 0.19 46.05 12.79
C LEU A 41 -0.76 44.98 13.34
N ALA A 42 -0.50 44.46 14.54
CA ALA A 42 -1.37 43.50 15.20
C ALA A 42 -2.74 44.09 15.48
N THR A 43 -2.83 45.32 16.00
CA THR A 43 -4.10 46.02 16.21
C THR A 43 -4.89 46.19 14.89
N GLN A 44 -4.20 46.55 13.80
CA GLN A 44 -4.83 46.68 12.48
C GLN A 44 -5.32 45.34 11.93
N CYS A 45 -4.50 44.29 12.02
CA CYS A 45 -4.86 42.95 11.57
C CYS A 45 -5.98 42.35 12.42
N ALA A 46 -5.96 42.54 13.74
CA ALA A 46 -6.96 42.06 14.68
C ALA A 46 -8.34 42.67 14.38
N SER A 47 -8.39 43.99 14.18
CA SER A 47 -9.63 44.67 13.80
C SER A 47 -10.13 44.27 12.41
N ALA A 48 -9.23 44.06 11.44
CA ALA A 48 -9.62 43.69 10.08
C ALA A 48 -10.05 42.22 9.92
N LEU A 49 -9.47 41.30 10.71
CA LEU A 49 -9.67 39.86 10.58
C LEU A 49 -10.51 39.24 11.71
N GLY A 50 -10.85 40.01 12.74
CA GLY A 50 -11.68 39.54 13.85
C GLY A 50 -10.98 38.58 14.82
N PHE A 51 -9.64 38.62 14.90
CA PHE A 51 -8.86 37.80 15.82
C PHE A 51 -8.45 38.57 17.07
N PRO A 52 -8.20 37.88 18.21
CA PRO A 52 -7.66 38.52 19.42
C PRO A 52 -6.29 39.16 19.15
N GLU A 53 -6.11 40.42 19.55
CA GLU A 53 -4.88 41.20 19.29
C GLU A 53 -3.62 40.49 19.80
N SER A 54 -3.67 39.90 21.00
CA SER A 54 -2.55 39.16 21.58
C SER A 54 -2.15 37.93 20.76
N GLU A 55 -3.11 37.24 20.15
CA GLU A 55 -2.83 36.07 19.31
C GLU A 55 -2.27 36.49 17.95
N VAL A 56 -2.80 37.59 17.39
CA VAL A 56 -2.31 38.17 16.14
C VAL A 56 -0.87 38.67 16.29
N GLU A 57 -0.54 39.34 17.39
CA GLU A 57 0.81 39.81 17.66
C GLU A 57 1.80 38.64 17.71
N ALA A 58 1.47 37.58 18.45
CA ALA A 58 2.27 36.37 18.53
C ALA A 58 2.42 35.68 17.16
N ALA A 59 1.34 35.61 16.37
CA ALA A 59 1.35 35.02 15.04
C ALA A 59 2.18 35.85 14.04
N LEU A 60 2.07 37.18 14.07
CA LEU A 60 2.90 38.08 13.25
C LEU A 60 4.37 37.94 13.58
N GLU A 61 4.74 37.90 14.86
CA GLU A 61 6.11 37.65 15.29
C GLU A 61 6.61 36.26 14.84
N SER A 62 5.76 35.23 14.90
CA SER A 62 6.08 33.90 14.36
C SER A 62 6.33 33.95 12.84
N ILE A 63 5.47 34.61 12.05
CA ILE A 63 5.65 34.78 10.61
C ILE A 63 6.93 35.57 10.31
N ARG A 64 7.20 36.66 11.05
CA ARG A 64 8.42 37.47 10.93
C ARG A 64 9.67 36.62 11.15
N ARG A 65 9.74 35.91 12.27
CA ARG A 65 10.88 35.01 12.58
C ARG A 65 11.11 33.98 11.48
N GLN A 66 10.04 33.40 10.95
CA GLN A 66 10.14 32.45 9.84
C GLN A 66 10.69 33.11 8.57
N ALA A 67 10.22 34.30 8.21
CA ALA A 67 10.70 35.02 7.03
C ALA A 67 12.17 35.43 7.15
N VAL A 68 12.56 35.98 8.30
CA VAL A 68 13.95 36.35 8.60
C VAL A 68 14.86 35.13 8.57
N LYS A 69 14.45 34.02 9.20
CA LYS A 69 15.20 32.76 9.16
C LYS A 69 15.34 32.22 7.74
N ARG A 70 14.29 32.26 6.94
CA ARG A 70 14.32 31.84 5.53
C ARG A 70 15.27 32.70 4.70
N LEU A 71 15.29 34.03 4.91
CA LEU A 71 16.24 34.91 4.23
C LEU A 71 17.69 34.62 4.64
N SER A 72 17.92 34.42 5.94
CA SER A 72 19.24 34.04 6.45
C SER A 72 19.68 32.69 5.86
N GLY A 73 18.77 31.71 5.80
CA GLY A 73 19.00 30.41 5.18
C GLY A 73 19.29 30.51 3.68
N ASN A 74 18.59 31.39 2.95
CA ASN A 74 18.85 31.62 1.53
C ASN A 74 20.25 32.21 1.29
N SER A 75 20.69 33.17 2.10
CA SER A 75 22.05 33.74 2.01
C SER A 75 23.11 32.69 2.31
N MET A 76 22.93 31.95 3.42
CA MET A 76 23.85 30.88 3.80
C MET A 76 23.93 29.77 2.76
N TYR A 77 22.80 29.39 2.16
CA TYR A 77 22.79 28.38 1.10
C TYR A 77 23.57 28.84 -0.13
N LYS A 78 23.46 30.13 -0.51
CA LYS A 78 24.25 30.70 -1.62
C LYS A 78 25.75 30.73 -1.32
N GLU A 79 26.13 31.03 -0.08
CA GLU A 79 27.54 31.17 0.32
C GLU A 79 28.22 29.81 0.60
N THR A 80 27.50 28.87 1.20
CA THR A 80 28.08 27.64 1.77
C THR A 80 27.53 26.34 1.18
N CYS A 81 26.50 26.43 0.33
CA CYS A 81 25.73 25.27 -0.18
C CYS A 81 25.06 24.43 0.91
N VAL A 82 24.90 24.94 2.14
CA VAL A 82 24.17 24.29 3.23
C VAL A 82 22.70 24.66 3.16
N ALA A 83 21.83 23.68 2.92
CA ALA A 83 20.40 23.86 2.80
C ALA A 83 19.72 23.78 4.17
N THR A 84 18.81 24.72 4.43
CA THR A 84 17.83 24.63 5.52
C THR A 84 16.60 23.83 5.08
N LEU A 85 16.21 22.82 5.85
CA LEU A 85 15.00 22.02 5.72
C LEU A 85 14.04 22.33 6.88
N GLU A 86 12.73 22.33 6.62
CA GLU A 86 11.69 22.40 7.66
C GLU A 86 11.28 20.97 8.05
N LEU A 87 11.50 20.60 9.30
CA LEU A 87 11.15 19.28 9.83
C LEU A 87 9.74 19.29 10.41
N ILE A 88 8.89 18.37 9.96
CA ILE A 88 7.57 18.12 10.52
C ILE A 88 7.69 16.95 11.49
N LEU A 89 7.77 17.27 12.77
CA LEU A 89 7.92 16.29 13.84
C LEU A 89 6.55 15.67 14.22
N PRO A 90 6.53 14.40 14.65
CA PRO A 90 5.40 13.78 15.34
C PRO A 90 4.92 14.61 16.53
N LYS A 91 3.61 14.51 16.87
CA LYS A 91 3.01 15.27 17.98
C LYS A 91 3.77 15.06 19.30
N THR A 92 4.18 13.83 19.58
CA THR A 92 4.94 13.41 20.77
C THR A 92 6.26 14.16 20.94
N LEU A 93 6.87 14.60 19.84
CA LEU A 93 8.19 15.24 19.83
C LEU A 93 8.13 16.77 19.75
N LYS A 94 6.92 17.34 19.60
CA LYS A 94 6.75 18.79 19.59
C LYS A 94 6.82 19.33 21.02
N LYS A 95 7.96 19.93 21.38
CA LYS A 95 8.16 20.61 22.68
C LYS A 95 7.21 21.79 22.89
N GLU A 96 6.88 22.50 21.81
CA GLU A 96 5.94 23.61 21.80
C GLU A 96 4.96 23.42 20.61
N PRO A 97 3.64 23.43 20.83
CA PRO A 97 2.68 23.42 19.73
C PRO A 97 2.89 24.66 18.85
N GLY A 98 2.88 24.48 17.52
CA GLY A 98 3.03 25.58 16.55
C GLY A 98 4.47 25.93 16.14
N LYS A 99 5.47 25.55 16.94
CA LYS A 99 6.88 25.87 16.65
C LYS A 99 7.43 25.04 15.49
N ARG A 100 7.87 25.75 14.45
CA ARG A 100 8.53 25.12 13.29
C ARG A 100 9.96 24.73 13.61
N THR A 101 10.30 23.51 13.23
CA THR A 101 11.62 22.95 13.44
C THR A 101 12.41 23.04 12.15
N PHE A 102 13.67 23.47 12.22
CA PHE A 102 14.54 23.57 11.05
C PHE A 102 15.83 22.78 11.27
N PHE A 103 16.34 22.21 10.18
CA PHE A 103 17.53 21.40 10.14
C PHE A 103 18.42 21.81 8.98
N GLU A 104 19.71 21.98 9.22
CA GLU A 104 20.67 22.47 8.24
C GLU A 104 21.58 21.33 7.82
N THR A 105 21.67 21.09 6.52
CA THR A 105 22.49 20.02 5.96
C THR A 105 22.82 20.32 4.49
N LYS A 106 23.90 19.74 3.98
CA LYS A 106 24.12 19.73 2.53
C LYS A 106 23.12 18.78 1.87
N LEU A 107 22.87 18.94 0.56
CA LEU A 107 21.91 18.13 -0.20
C LEU A 107 22.55 16.90 -0.87
N ASP A 108 23.87 16.81 -0.88
CA ASP A 108 24.67 15.71 -1.45
C ASP A 108 24.96 14.58 -0.45
N VAL A 109 24.47 14.71 0.78
CA VAL A 109 24.53 13.67 1.82
C VAL A 109 23.41 12.65 1.65
N THR A 110 23.63 11.46 2.19
CA THR A 110 22.63 10.39 2.22
C THR A 110 21.47 10.72 3.18
N ALA A 111 20.30 10.14 2.92
CA ALA A 111 19.18 10.23 3.85
C ALA A 111 19.54 9.59 5.21
N GLN A 112 20.33 8.52 5.24
CA GLN A 112 20.79 7.87 6.48
C GLN A 112 21.62 8.81 7.37
N GLU A 113 22.56 9.56 6.81
CA GLU A 113 23.34 10.54 7.57
C GLU A 113 22.46 11.62 8.21
N VAL A 114 21.44 12.06 7.48
CA VAL A 114 20.49 13.07 7.95
C VAL A 114 19.63 12.48 9.07
N MET A 115 19.17 11.23 8.91
CA MET A 115 18.43 10.51 9.95
C MET A 115 19.26 10.36 11.23
N ASN A 116 20.54 10.01 11.14
CA ASN A 116 21.42 9.89 12.30
C ASN A 116 21.57 11.24 13.03
N LYS A 117 21.82 12.33 12.30
CA LYS A 117 21.95 13.67 12.87
C LYS A 117 20.66 14.18 13.51
N ILE A 118 19.51 13.90 12.90
CA ILE A 118 18.19 14.22 13.48
C ILE A 118 17.97 13.38 14.74
N SER A 119 18.30 12.10 14.69
CA SER A 119 18.18 11.17 15.81
C SER A 119 18.97 11.65 17.03
N GLU A 120 20.23 12.04 16.82
CA GLU A 120 21.08 12.63 17.86
C GLU A 120 20.51 13.96 18.39
N LYS A 121 20.09 14.85 17.48
CA LYS A 121 19.65 16.20 17.85
C LYS A 121 18.35 16.22 18.66
N TYR A 122 17.42 15.33 18.35
CA TYR A 122 16.11 15.27 19.00
C TYR A 122 16.01 14.15 20.03
N GLU A 123 17.09 13.40 20.26
CA GLU A 123 17.13 12.22 21.15
C GLU A 123 16.06 11.18 20.77
N ILE A 124 15.84 11.02 19.47
CA ILE A 124 14.84 10.10 18.93
C ILE A 124 15.57 9.01 18.20
N LYS A 125 15.12 7.77 18.37
CA LYS A 125 15.66 6.63 17.63
C LYS A 125 14.63 6.16 16.62
N TYR A 126 15.12 5.43 15.61
CA TYR A 126 14.29 4.74 14.63
C TYR A 126 13.34 5.70 13.92
N ILE A 127 13.85 6.49 12.99
CA ILE A 127 13.02 7.44 12.23
C ILE A 127 13.06 7.12 10.75
N SER A 128 11.97 7.43 10.04
CA SER A 128 11.98 7.53 8.58
C SER A 128 11.61 8.94 8.14
N LEU A 129 12.18 9.35 7.02
CA LEU A 129 11.90 10.64 6.40
C LEU A 129 10.90 10.45 5.27
N VAL A 130 9.90 11.32 5.21
CA VAL A 130 8.90 11.34 4.14
C VAL A 130 8.90 12.71 3.47
N PHE A 131 8.98 12.72 2.15
CA PHE A 131 8.95 13.92 1.32
C PHE A 131 7.98 13.73 0.16
N ARG A 132 7.00 14.65 0.04
CA ARG A 132 5.96 14.62 -1.02
C ARG A 132 5.28 13.25 -1.16
N GLY A 133 5.01 12.61 -0.02
CA GLY A 133 4.37 11.30 0.06
C GLY A 133 5.26 10.12 -0.33
N ASN A 134 6.57 10.30 -0.48
CA ASN A 134 7.50 9.20 -0.66
C ASN A 134 8.37 9.05 0.59
N ILE A 135 8.51 7.81 1.08
CA ILE A 135 9.49 7.47 2.10
C ILE A 135 10.88 7.53 1.44
N LEU A 136 11.81 8.24 2.06
CA LEU A 136 13.15 8.40 1.52
C LEU A 136 13.94 7.09 1.66
N ASN A 137 14.56 6.66 0.58
CA ASN A 137 15.56 5.58 0.62
C ASN A 137 16.80 6.07 1.39
N PRO A 138 17.23 5.35 2.46
CA PRO A 138 18.37 5.73 3.31
C PRO A 138 19.70 5.87 2.57
N ASP A 139 19.93 5.04 1.56
CA ASP A 139 21.21 4.92 0.83
C ASP A 139 21.35 5.99 -0.26
N LYS A 140 20.24 6.62 -0.66
CA LYS A 140 20.21 7.67 -1.68
C LYS A 140 20.45 9.05 -1.08
N LYS A 141 20.99 9.94 -1.92
CA LYS A 141 21.25 11.34 -1.53
C LYS A 141 19.95 12.15 -1.47
N LEU A 142 19.92 13.21 -0.67
CA LEU A 142 18.73 14.07 -0.56
C LEU A 142 18.34 14.70 -1.91
N ASN A 143 19.32 15.15 -2.70
CA ASN A 143 19.07 15.75 -4.03
C ASN A 143 18.47 14.76 -5.03
N GLU A 144 18.80 13.46 -4.94
CA GLU A 144 18.22 12.39 -5.77
C GLU A 144 16.73 12.18 -5.47
N HIS A 145 16.30 12.49 -4.23
CA HIS A 145 14.89 12.53 -3.83
C HIS A 145 14.19 13.85 -4.20
N ASN A 146 14.83 14.70 -5.00
CA ASN A 146 14.36 16.04 -5.37
C ASN A 146 14.15 16.98 -4.18
N ILE A 147 14.85 16.74 -3.06
CA ILE A 147 14.84 17.64 -1.92
C ILE A 147 15.68 18.87 -2.27
N LYS A 148 15.07 20.04 -2.09
CA LYS A 148 15.66 21.35 -2.35
C LYS A 148 15.78 22.16 -1.06
N HIS A 149 16.53 23.25 -1.11
CA HIS A 149 16.54 24.24 -0.02
C HIS A 149 15.11 24.68 0.33
N ASN A 150 14.81 24.79 1.63
CA ASN A 150 13.51 25.08 2.22
C ASN A 150 12.42 24.01 1.99
N SER A 151 12.81 22.77 1.65
CA SER A 151 11.86 21.66 1.59
C SER A 151 11.32 21.30 2.97
N LYS A 152 10.05 20.90 3.02
CA LYS A 152 9.40 20.34 4.21
C LYS A 152 9.58 18.83 4.21
N VAL A 153 10.19 18.28 5.24
CA VAL A 153 10.41 16.84 5.40
C VAL A 153 9.69 16.37 6.65
N MET A 154 8.83 15.37 6.48
CA MET A 154 8.08 14.78 7.56
C MET A 154 8.88 13.66 8.21
N ILE A 155 8.86 13.64 9.54
CA ILE A 155 9.53 12.62 10.35
C ILE A 155 8.46 11.70 10.89
N LEU A 156 8.62 10.41 10.63
CA LEU A 156 7.84 9.37 11.25
C LEU A 156 8.74 8.67 12.28
N GLN A 157 8.40 8.83 13.57
CA GLN A 157 9.09 8.16 14.67
C GLN A 157 8.58 6.74 14.85
N LYS A 158 9.43 5.74 14.64
CA LYS A 158 9.11 4.36 15.00
C LYS A 158 9.15 4.22 16.54
N SER A 159 8.34 3.33 17.11
CA SER A 159 8.19 3.18 18.56
C SER A 159 9.53 2.88 19.26
N GLU A 160 9.77 3.48 20.43
CA GLU A 160 10.98 3.28 21.24
C GLU A 160 10.88 1.97 22.06
N PRO A 161 11.96 1.17 22.16
CA PRO A 161 11.97 -0.01 23.03
C PRO A 161 12.05 0.40 24.50
N GLU A 162 11.06 0.07 25.32
CA GLU A 162 11.10 0.33 26.76
C GLU A 162 11.74 -0.84 27.53
N LYS A 163 12.76 -0.51 28.33
CA LYS A 163 13.45 -1.27 29.41
C LYS A 163 13.40 -2.82 29.39
N GLN A 164 14.52 -3.40 28.95
CA GLN A 164 15.31 -4.54 29.47
C GLN A 164 14.68 -5.85 30.02
N GLN A 165 13.36 -6.04 30.17
CA GLN A 165 12.79 -7.33 30.62
C GLN A 165 11.76 -7.98 29.67
N GLU A 166 11.42 -7.35 28.53
CA GLU A 166 10.61 -7.95 27.45
C GLU A 166 11.41 -8.12 26.13
N VAL A 167 12.73 -8.30 26.25
CA VAL A 167 13.70 -8.28 25.13
C VAL A 167 13.44 -9.35 24.07
N VAL A 168 12.78 -10.46 24.40
CA VAL A 168 12.55 -11.55 23.41
C VAL A 168 11.31 -11.33 22.54
N GLN A 169 10.30 -10.61 23.03
CA GLN A 169 9.04 -10.38 22.28
C GLN A 169 9.03 -9.04 21.52
N GLU A 170 9.81 -8.05 21.96
CA GLU A 170 9.76 -6.70 21.39
C GLU A 170 10.98 -6.30 20.53
N GLU A 171 12.07 -7.08 20.57
CA GLU A 171 13.08 -7.07 19.48
C GLU A 171 12.45 -7.38 18.11
N GLN A 172 11.30 -8.07 18.12
CA GLN A 172 10.50 -8.30 16.93
C GLN A 172 9.80 -7.04 16.41
N LYS A 173 9.44 -6.02 17.22
CA LYS A 173 8.57 -4.89 16.81
C LYS A 173 9.26 -3.68 16.12
N VAL A 174 10.55 -3.47 16.35
CA VAL A 174 11.31 -2.39 15.66
C VAL A 174 11.88 -2.91 14.35
N ARG A 175 12.35 -4.16 14.37
CA ARG A 175 12.45 -4.98 13.17
C ARG A 175 11.09 -5.07 12.46
N SER A 176 9.96 -5.15 13.16
CA SER A 176 8.62 -5.32 12.57
C SER A 176 8.10 -4.18 11.70
N GLN A 177 8.69 -2.99 11.57
CA GLN A 177 8.11 -2.00 10.64
C GLN A 177 8.65 -2.19 9.22
N ASP A 178 9.98 -2.17 9.09
CA ASP A 178 10.63 -2.51 7.82
C ASP A 178 10.46 -4.02 7.55
N GLU A 179 10.44 -4.87 8.58
CA GLU A 179 10.02 -6.27 8.41
C GLU A 179 8.54 -6.37 8.12
N SER A 180 7.61 -5.61 8.71
CA SER A 180 6.18 -5.70 8.30
C SER A 180 6.01 -5.29 6.85
N LEU A 181 6.69 -4.23 6.39
CA LEU A 181 6.70 -3.88 4.97
C LEU A 181 7.31 -5.00 4.12
N LYS A 182 8.47 -5.54 4.50
CA LYS A 182 9.13 -6.66 3.77
C LYS A 182 8.32 -7.96 3.81
N ARG A 183 7.64 -8.26 4.91
CA ARG A 183 6.81 -9.44 5.11
C ARG A 183 5.54 -9.32 4.29
N THR A 184 4.88 -8.17 4.35
CA THR A 184 3.73 -7.82 3.49
C THR A 184 4.13 -7.90 2.03
N GLN A 185 5.27 -7.30 1.66
CA GLN A 185 5.83 -7.37 0.31
C GLN A 185 6.06 -8.81 -0.11
N LYS A 186 6.80 -9.60 0.68
CA LYS A 186 7.14 -10.99 0.36
C LYS A 186 5.89 -11.86 0.25
N GLY A 187 4.93 -11.73 1.17
CA GLY A 187 3.65 -12.45 1.14
C GLY A 187 2.85 -12.17 -0.13
N PHE A 188 2.69 -10.89 -0.50
CA PHE A 188 2.01 -10.53 -1.75
C PHE A 188 2.83 -10.81 -3.01
N GLU A 189 4.16 -10.80 -2.94
CA GLU A 189 5.03 -11.24 -4.04
C GLU A 189 4.85 -12.74 -4.32
N ILE A 190 4.81 -13.57 -3.27
CA ILE A 190 4.51 -15.01 -3.38
C ILE A 190 3.12 -15.18 -4.01
N LEU A 191 2.10 -14.51 -3.48
CA LEU A 191 0.73 -14.59 -4.03
C LEU A 191 0.65 -14.11 -5.49
N SER A 192 1.44 -13.10 -5.87
CA SER A 192 1.47 -12.56 -7.24
C SER A 192 2.16 -13.48 -8.24
N ALA A 193 3.12 -14.29 -7.78
CA ALA A 193 3.85 -15.25 -8.60
C ALA A 193 3.03 -16.52 -8.88
N ARG A 194 2.02 -16.80 -8.04
CA ARG A 194 1.10 -17.91 -8.22
C ARG A 194 0.16 -17.61 -9.39
N ASP A 195 0.28 -18.41 -10.44
CA ASP A 195 -0.56 -18.35 -11.64
C ASP A 195 -1.94 -19.02 -11.44
N GLY A 196 -2.17 -19.58 -10.25
CA GLY A 196 -3.36 -20.35 -9.95
C GLY A 196 -3.37 -21.71 -10.63
N SER A 197 -2.21 -22.23 -11.09
CA SER A 197 -2.05 -23.58 -11.63
C SER A 197 -2.31 -24.66 -10.57
N GLU A 198 -1.89 -24.41 -9.33
CA GLU A 198 -2.00 -25.35 -8.21
C GLU A 198 -3.38 -25.36 -7.52
N ASP A 199 -3.54 -26.24 -6.52
CA ASP A 199 -4.77 -26.39 -5.75
C ASP A 199 -4.97 -25.19 -4.81
N PRO A 200 -6.04 -24.39 -4.96
CA PRO A 200 -6.23 -23.19 -4.15
C PRO A 200 -6.44 -23.44 -2.66
N GLU A 201 -6.83 -24.65 -2.24
CA GLU A 201 -6.98 -24.98 -0.82
C GLU A 201 -5.63 -25.13 -0.11
N THR A 202 -4.62 -25.62 -0.81
CA THR A 202 -3.26 -25.77 -0.28
C THR A 202 -2.35 -24.60 -0.67
N THR A 203 -2.59 -24.02 -1.85
CA THR A 203 -1.77 -22.98 -2.47
C THR A 203 -2.67 -21.82 -2.92
N PRO A 204 -3.10 -20.93 -2.01
CA PRO A 204 -3.97 -19.81 -2.35
C PRO A 204 -3.30 -18.85 -3.34
N TYR A 205 -4.08 -18.27 -4.25
CA TYR A 205 -3.59 -17.31 -5.25
C TYR A 205 -4.55 -16.12 -5.35
N LEU A 206 -4.07 -15.02 -5.94
CA LEU A 206 -4.88 -13.82 -6.17
C LEU A 206 -5.21 -13.65 -7.65
N GLU A 207 -6.49 -13.46 -7.92
CA GLU A 207 -7.02 -13.13 -9.25
C GLU A 207 -7.62 -11.72 -9.24
N ILE A 208 -7.30 -10.93 -10.25
CA ILE A 208 -7.85 -9.59 -10.42
C ILE A 208 -9.07 -9.72 -11.32
N ALA A 209 -10.23 -9.32 -10.80
CA ALA A 209 -11.49 -9.37 -11.51
C ALA A 209 -12.14 -7.98 -11.64
N ASP A 210 -13.07 -7.86 -12.58
CA ASP A 210 -13.96 -6.71 -12.67
C ASP A 210 -15.03 -6.70 -11.55
N GLN A 211 -15.89 -5.69 -11.53
CA GLN A 211 -16.95 -5.55 -10.52
C GLN A 211 -18.02 -6.65 -10.57
N LYS A 212 -18.00 -7.53 -11.58
CA LYS A 212 -18.89 -8.69 -11.74
C LYS A 212 -18.18 -10.01 -11.46
N GLY A 213 -16.91 -9.97 -11.03
CA GLY A 213 -16.11 -11.16 -10.76
C GLY A 213 -15.51 -11.80 -12.01
N ASN A 214 -15.49 -11.13 -13.16
CA ASN A 214 -14.83 -11.66 -14.36
C ASN A 214 -13.32 -11.37 -14.33
N PRO A 215 -12.45 -12.36 -14.54
CA PRO A 215 -11.00 -12.16 -14.57
C PRO A 215 -10.55 -11.15 -15.63
N LEU A 216 -9.64 -10.25 -15.26
CA LEU A 216 -9.06 -9.26 -16.16
C LEU A 216 -7.73 -9.77 -16.75
N LYS A 217 -7.59 -9.64 -18.07
CA LYS A 217 -6.33 -9.93 -18.77
C LYS A 217 -5.38 -8.74 -18.63
N ILE A 218 -4.44 -8.85 -17.69
CA ILE A 218 -3.47 -7.80 -17.36
C ILE A 218 -2.05 -8.35 -17.59
N PRO A 219 -1.11 -7.56 -18.16
CA PRO A 219 0.28 -7.99 -18.30
C PRO A 219 0.90 -8.42 -16.95
N PRO A 220 1.78 -9.44 -16.91
CA PRO A 220 2.31 -10.00 -15.66
C PRO A 220 2.94 -8.97 -14.71
N ASP A 221 3.78 -8.07 -15.24
CA ASP A 221 4.44 -7.03 -14.43
C ASP A 221 3.44 -6.05 -13.82
N GLU A 222 2.40 -5.70 -14.57
CA GLU A 222 1.33 -4.81 -14.12
C GLU A 222 0.40 -5.51 -13.13
N LYS A 223 0.09 -6.80 -13.35
CA LYS A 223 -0.65 -7.64 -12.39
C LYS A 223 0.09 -7.71 -11.06
N LYS A 224 1.39 -7.95 -11.08
CA LYS A 224 2.24 -7.97 -9.87
C LYS A 224 2.21 -6.63 -9.14
N ALA A 225 2.43 -5.52 -9.86
CA ALA A 225 2.39 -4.19 -9.27
C ALA A 225 1.02 -3.87 -8.64
N LEU A 226 -0.08 -4.26 -9.30
CA LEU A 226 -1.43 -4.03 -8.82
C LEU A 226 -1.77 -4.89 -7.59
N ILE A 227 -1.38 -6.17 -7.58
CA ILE A 227 -1.55 -7.05 -6.41
C ILE A 227 -0.82 -6.46 -5.20
N LEU A 228 0.43 -6.04 -5.38
CA LEU A 228 1.20 -5.41 -4.31
C LEU A 228 0.53 -4.11 -3.84
N ALA A 229 0.11 -3.26 -4.76
CA ALA A 229 -0.54 -2.00 -4.44
C ALA A 229 -1.83 -2.19 -3.62
N MET A 230 -2.71 -3.10 -4.06
CA MET A 230 -3.94 -3.44 -3.35
C MET A 230 -3.65 -4.11 -2.01
N GLY A 231 -2.68 -5.02 -1.95
CA GLY A 231 -2.30 -5.71 -0.72
C GLY A 231 -1.79 -4.76 0.35
N PHE A 232 -0.90 -3.83 -0.02
CA PHE A 232 -0.44 -2.77 0.89
C PHE A 232 -1.58 -1.82 1.32
N HIS A 233 -2.53 -1.53 0.42
CA HIS A 233 -3.68 -0.70 0.74
C HIS A 233 -4.58 -1.37 1.78
N GLU A 234 -4.90 -2.66 1.60
CA GLU A 234 -5.69 -3.44 2.56
C GLU A 234 -4.97 -3.57 3.91
N LYS A 235 -3.67 -3.86 3.93
CA LYS A 235 -2.86 -3.83 5.16
C LYS A 235 -2.94 -2.48 5.86
N GLY A 236 -2.81 -1.39 5.11
CA GLY A 236 -2.95 -0.02 5.61
C GLY A 236 -4.31 0.23 6.25
N ARG A 237 -5.40 -0.25 5.64
CA ARG A 237 -6.75 -0.14 6.19
C ARG A 237 -6.95 -0.97 7.46
N ALA A 238 -6.45 -2.20 7.48
CA ALA A 238 -6.47 -3.05 8.67
C ALA A 238 -5.77 -2.37 9.86
N LEU A 239 -4.62 -1.72 9.61
CA LEU A 239 -3.91 -0.92 10.62
C LEU A 239 -4.69 0.34 11.03
N CYS A 240 -5.34 1.03 10.08
CA CYS A 240 -6.23 2.15 10.41
C CYS A 240 -7.36 1.74 11.35
N LYS A 241 -7.99 0.57 11.15
CA LYS A 241 -9.03 0.05 12.04
C LYS A 241 -8.52 -0.26 13.45
N LYS A 242 -7.23 -0.55 13.59
CA LYS A 242 -6.53 -0.75 14.88
C LYS A 242 -6.04 0.57 15.51
N ASN A 243 -6.36 1.73 14.91
CA ASN A 243 -5.85 3.06 15.29
C ASN A 243 -4.31 3.20 15.16
N GLU A 244 -3.65 2.32 14.43
CA GLU A 244 -2.21 2.37 14.17
C GLU A 244 -1.88 3.25 12.95
N HIS A 245 -2.37 4.49 12.95
CA HIS A 245 -2.34 5.38 11.76
C HIS A 245 -0.93 5.66 11.23
N GLN A 246 0.09 5.61 12.10
CA GLN A 246 1.46 5.79 11.68
C GLN A 246 1.97 4.61 10.84
N MET A 247 1.68 3.38 11.28
CA MET A 247 2.01 2.15 10.54
C MET A 247 1.16 2.03 9.28
N ALA A 248 -0.12 2.38 9.37
CA ALA A 248 -0.99 2.46 8.22
C ALA A 248 -0.41 3.38 7.15
N LEU A 249 0.04 4.58 7.53
CA LEU A 249 0.61 5.52 6.59
C LEU A 249 1.83 4.95 5.85
N TYR A 250 2.72 4.19 6.50
CA TYR A 250 3.83 3.53 5.79
C TYR A 250 3.35 2.60 4.68
N HIS A 251 2.38 1.73 4.97
CA HIS A 251 1.83 0.79 4.00
C HIS A 251 1.07 1.51 2.89
N LEU A 252 0.30 2.55 3.22
CA LEU A 252 -0.43 3.34 2.22
C LEU A 252 0.51 4.11 1.26
N LEU A 253 1.65 4.63 1.74
CA LEU A 253 2.64 5.27 0.86
C LEU A 253 3.35 4.25 -0.04
N GLU A 254 3.60 3.03 0.46
CA GLU A 254 4.13 1.94 -0.37
C GLU A 254 3.09 1.47 -1.41
N ALA A 255 1.81 1.43 -1.06
CA ALA A 255 0.72 1.20 -2.00
C ALA A 255 0.72 2.27 -3.12
N ASP A 256 0.88 3.56 -2.77
CA ASP A 256 0.89 4.68 -3.74
C ASP A 256 2.07 4.54 -4.71
N SER A 257 3.25 4.16 -4.20
CA SER A 257 4.43 3.84 -5.01
C SER A 257 4.15 2.72 -6.02
N ASN A 258 3.48 1.63 -5.60
CA ASN A 258 3.18 0.50 -6.48
C ASN A 258 2.06 0.81 -7.49
N PHE A 259 1.02 1.56 -7.10
CA PHE A 259 0.01 2.03 -8.06
C PHE A 259 0.62 2.92 -9.16
N ASN A 260 1.61 3.75 -8.84
CA ASN A 260 2.31 4.58 -9.83
C ASN A 260 3.12 3.77 -10.86
N LYS A 261 3.33 2.47 -10.65
CA LYS A 261 3.93 1.55 -11.64
C LYS A 261 2.91 1.00 -12.64
N CYS A 262 1.61 1.11 -12.34
CA CYS A 262 0.53 0.61 -13.20
C CYS A 262 0.20 1.60 -14.34
N ARG A 263 -0.37 1.12 -15.44
CA ARG A 263 -0.72 1.96 -16.59
C ARG A 263 -1.94 2.82 -16.28
N SER A 264 -1.96 4.02 -16.87
CA SER A 264 -3.04 4.99 -16.66
C SER A 264 -4.42 4.49 -17.10
N ALA A 265 -4.50 3.64 -18.14
CA ALA A 265 -5.76 3.11 -18.64
C ALA A 265 -6.53 2.31 -17.56
N LEU A 266 -5.83 1.43 -16.84
CA LEU A 266 -6.41 0.64 -15.76
C LEU A 266 -6.83 1.55 -14.59
N LEU A 267 -5.91 2.41 -14.15
CA LEU A 267 -6.15 3.36 -13.05
C LEU A 267 -7.32 4.32 -13.31
N ASN A 268 -7.61 4.67 -14.56
CA ASN A 268 -8.73 5.53 -14.92
C ASN A 268 -10.10 4.83 -14.87
N THR A 269 -10.13 3.51 -14.72
CA THR A 269 -11.37 2.71 -14.75
C THR A 269 -11.80 2.18 -13.39
N VAL A 270 -10.91 2.25 -12.39
CA VAL A 270 -11.10 1.72 -11.04
C VAL A 270 -10.91 2.81 -9.99
N ASP A 271 -11.70 2.75 -8.92
CA ASP A 271 -11.70 3.73 -7.83
C ASP A 271 -10.61 3.47 -6.79
N ASN A 272 -9.97 2.29 -6.76
CA ASN A 272 -9.00 1.90 -5.73
C ASN A 272 -7.92 2.96 -5.48
N TYR A 273 -7.35 3.52 -6.55
CA TYR A 273 -6.32 4.55 -6.44
C TYR A 273 -6.84 5.85 -5.82
N ALA A 274 -8.07 6.25 -6.15
CA ALA A 274 -8.73 7.41 -5.57
C ALA A 274 -8.96 7.22 -4.07
N VAL A 275 -9.44 6.03 -3.68
CA VAL A 275 -9.66 5.72 -2.26
C VAL A 275 -8.34 5.67 -1.50
N LEU A 276 -7.25 5.18 -2.10
CA LEU A 276 -5.93 5.24 -1.49
C LEU A 276 -5.50 6.68 -1.20
N GLN A 277 -5.67 7.60 -2.16
CA GLN A 277 -5.33 9.01 -1.94
C GLN A 277 -6.13 9.60 -0.77
N LEU A 278 -7.40 9.24 -0.67
CA LEU A 278 -8.29 9.65 0.41
C LEU A 278 -7.82 9.11 1.77
N ASP A 279 -7.48 7.82 1.84
CA ASP A 279 -7.01 7.15 3.06
C ASP A 279 -5.66 7.73 3.55
N ILE A 280 -4.75 8.10 2.63
CA ILE A 280 -3.49 8.77 2.98
C ILE A 280 -3.74 10.12 3.66
N VAL A 281 -4.65 10.93 3.09
CA VAL A 281 -4.97 12.25 3.65
C VAL A 281 -5.72 12.11 4.98
N TRP A 282 -6.54 11.07 5.12
CA TRP A 282 -7.15 10.72 6.40
C TRP A 282 -6.09 10.42 7.47
N CYS A 283 -5.06 9.62 7.14
CA CYS A 283 -3.92 9.39 8.04
C CYS A 283 -3.18 10.68 8.40
N TYR A 284 -2.99 11.62 7.44
CA TYR A 284 -2.41 12.93 7.76
C TYR A 284 -3.24 13.70 8.79
N ARG A 285 -4.58 13.64 8.72
CA ARG A 285 -5.48 14.22 9.72
C ARG A 285 -5.31 13.56 11.07
N MET A 286 -5.37 12.23 11.14
CA MET A 286 -5.26 11.49 12.41
C MET A 286 -3.94 11.79 13.13
N LEU A 287 -2.87 11.94 12.37
CA LEU A 287 -1.53 12.24 12.88
C LEU A 287 -1.28 13.76 13.14
N GLU A 288 -2.26 14.63 12.86
CA GLU A 288 -2.13 16.12 12.81
C GLU A 288 -0.89 16.62 12.06
N MET A 289 -0.57 15.95 10.95
CA MET A 289 0.53 16.33 10.06
C MET A 289 0.02 17.14 8.87
N LEU A 290 -0.83 18.12 9.15
CA LEU A 290 -1.50 18.94 8.12
C LEU A 290 -0.62 20.09 7.60
N THR A 291 0.59 20.28 8.13
CA THR A 291 1.58 21.27 7.63
C THR A 291 2.05 20.98 6.19
N CYS A 292 1.72 19.79 5.66
CA CYS A 292 1.81 19.37 4.26
C CYS A 292 0.55 19.71 3.44
N LEU A 293 -0.10 20.86 3.69
CA LEU A 293 -1.34 21.29 3.00
C LEU A 293 -1.30 21.09 1.48
N ASP A 294 -0.20 21.48 0.84
CA ASP A 294 -0.07 21.40 -0.62
C ASP A 294 -0.18 19.96 -1.14
N GLU A 295 0.40 19.00 -0.40
CA GLU A 295 0.35 17.59 -0.78
C GLU A 295 -1.03 17.00 -0.49
N ALA A 296 -1.63 17.32 0.68
CA ALA A 296 -2.99 16.90 0.99
C ALA A 296 -3.98 17.40 -0.07
N LYS A 297 -3.87 18.68 -0.46
CA LYS A 297 -4.69 19.29 -1.51
C LYS A 297 -4.55 18.54 -2.84
N ARG A 298 -3.32 18.32 -3.31
CA ARG A 298 -3.04 17.60 -4.56
C ARG A 298 -3.61 16.17 -4.55
N ARG A 299 -3.52 15.48 -3.42
CA ARG A 299 -4.07 14.12 -3.27
C ARG A 299 -5.60 14.12 -3.32
N LEU A 300 -6.25 15.08 -2.66
CA LEU A 300 -7.72 15.21 -2.70
C LEU A 300 -8.23 15.61 -4.09
N GLU A 301 -7.54 16.50 -4.80
CA GLU A 301 -7.86 16.86 -6.19
C GLU A 301 -7.76 15.62 -7.10
N LYS A 302 -6.69 14.82 -6.94
CA LYS A 302 -6.52 13.56 -7.67
C LYS A 302 -7.64 12.57 -7.32
N ALA A 303 -7.96 12.39 -6.04
CA ALA A 303 -9.05 11.51 -5.61
C ALA A 303 -10.39 11.90 -6.25
N GLU A 304 -10.74 13.20 -6.23
CA GLU A 304 -11.97 13.70 -6.84
C GLU A 304 -11.99 13.45 -8.36
N GLU A 305 -10.89 13.75 -9.06
CA GLU A 305 -10.77 13.50 -10.50
C GLU A 305 -11.02 12.03 -10.86
N TYR A 306 -10.41 11.09 -10.12
CA TYR A 306 -10.60 9.66 -10.37
C TYR A 306 -12.01 9.18 -10.00
N PHE A 307 -12.60 9.67 -8.90
CA PHE A 307 -13.99 9.32 -8.58
C PHE A 307 -14.96 9.79 -9.66
N LEU A 308 -14.81 11.02 -10.16
CA LEU A 308 -15.66 11.54 -11.24
C LEU A 308 -15.50 10.72 -12.54
N LYS A 309 -14.28 10.32 -12.89
CA LYS A 309 -14.03 9.44 -14.05
C LYS A 309 -14.62 8.04 -13.88
N CYS A 310 -14.49 7.46 -12.69
CA CYS A 310 -14.92 6.09 -12.42
C CYS A 310 -16.44 5.98 -12.27
N TYR A 311 -17.08 6.96 -11.64
CA TYR A 311 -18.49 6.93 -11.31
C TYR A 311 -19.37 7.73 -12.28
N GLY A 312 -18.80 8.68 -13.03
CA GLY A 312 -19.53 9.67 -13.81
C GLY A 312 -19.77 10.94 -12.99
N GLU A 313 -19.97 12.08 -13.66
CA GLU A 313 -20.13 13.38 -12.99
C GLU A 313 -21.37 13.42 -12.08
N GLN A 314 -22.41 12.70 -12.47
CA GLN A 314 -23.66 12.51 -11.73
C GLN A 314 -23.79 11.09 -11.19
N LYS A 315 -22.67 10.36 -11.08
CA LYS A 315 -22.62 8.95 -10.65
C LYS A 315 -23.41 8.00 -11.56
N GLU A 316 -23.68 8.42 -12.79
CA GLU A 316 -24.51 7.69 -13.76
C GLU A 316 -23.89 6.34 -14.14
N ARG A 317 -22.56 6.26 -14.24
CA ARG A 317 -21.85 5.01 -14.52
C ARG A 317 -21.91 4.07 -13.33
N LEU A 318 -21.78 4.59 -12.10
CA LEU A 318 -21.93 3.79 -10.89
C LEU A 318 -23.34 3.19 -10.80
N LEU A 319 -24.37 4.01 -11.04
CA LEU A 319 -25.76 3.57 -11.07
C LEU A 319 -26.00 2.48 -12.14
N GLN A 320 -25.42 2.64 -13.34
CA GLN A 320 -25.53 1.64 -14.41
C GLN A 320 -24.86 0.30 -14.06
N ILE A 321 -23.74 0.33 -13.32
CA ILE A 321 -22.98 -0.88 -12.99
C ILE A 321 -23.57 -1.60 -11.77
N LYS A 322 -23.91 -0.86 -10.70
CA LYS A 322 -24.30 -1.44 -9.40
C LYS A 322 -25.78 -1.31 -9.07
N GLY A 323 -26.56 -0.54 -9.84
CA GLY A 323 -27.99 -0.30 -9.60
C GLY A 323 -28.29 0.62 -8.41
N ASN A 324 -27.28 1.02 -7.65
CA ASN A 324 -27.37 2.00 -6.56
C ASN A 324 -26.07 2.81 -6.49
N THR A 325 -26.14 3.97 -5.83
CA THR A 325 -24.99 4.85 -5.57
C THR A 325 -24.73 5.05 -4.08
N GLY A 326 -25.69 4.70 -3.21
CA GLY A 326 -25.72 5.09 -1.81
C GLY A 326 -24.56 4.57 -0.96
N ARG A 327 -23.89 3.49 -1.37
CA ARG A 327 -22.75 2.94 -0.63
C ARG A 327 -21.49 3.78 -0.82
N GLU A 328 -21.17 4.16 -2.05
CA GLU A 328 -19.98 4.92 -2.41
C GLU A 328 -20.08 6.41 -2.02
N GLU A 329 -21.29 6.92 -1.73
CA GLU A 329 -21.52 8.26 -1.18
C GLU A 329 -20.67 8.55 0.08
N VAL A 330 -20.37 7.52 0.89
CA VAL A 330 -19.51 7.67 2.08
C VAL A 330 -18.09 8.15 1.73
N LEU A 331 -17.59 7.79 0.55
CA LEU A 331 -16.28 8.23 0.05
C LEU A 331 -16.32 9.72 -0.29
N PHE A 332 -17.41 10.18 -0.91
CA PHE A 332 -17.62 11.60 -1.22
C PHE A 332 -17.82 12.44 0.05
N LEU A 333 -18.51 11.91 1.06
CA LEU A 333 -18.63 12.55 2.36
C LEU A 333 -17.24 12.80 2.96
N ARG A 334 -16.39 11.76 3.02
CA ARG A 334 -15.03 11.88 3.55
C ARG A 334 -14.16 12.80 2.68
N LEU A 335 -14.27 12.73 1.36
CA LEU A 335 -13.58 13.63 0.42
C LEU A 335 -13.92 15.10 0.70
N TYR A 336 -15.21 15.44 0.71
CA TYR A 336 -15.65 16.82 0.93
C TYR A 336 -15.31 17.31 2.35
N LEU A 337 -15.32 16.42 3.34
CA LEU A 337 -14.91 16.76 4.70
C LEU A 337 -13.42 17.10 4.80
N LEU A 338 -12.56 16.32 4.14
CA LEU A 338 -11.13 16.61 4.09
C LEU A 338 -10.83 17.84 3.22
N GLN A 339 -11.56 18.05 2.13
CA GLN A 339 -11.46 19.29 1.33
C GLN A 339 -11.88 20.51 2.16
N CYS A 340 -12.95 20.40 2.95
CA CYS A 340 -13.38 21.44 3.88
C CYS A 340 -12.26 21.80 4.88
N LEU A 341 -11.65 20.79 5.51
CA LEU A 341 -10.54 20.96 6.44
C LEU A 341 -9.34 21.68 5.77
N VAL A 342 -8.91 21.21 4.60
CA VAL A 342 -7.78 21.81 3.87
C VAL A 342 -8.09 23.24 3.42
N ALA A 343 -9.31 23.50 2.95
CA ALA A 343 -9.76 24.82 2.53
C ALA A 343 -9.77 25.81 3.69
N TRP A 344 -10.28 25.38 4.85
CA TRP A 344 -10.27 26.18 6.06
C TRP A 344 -8.84 26.47 6.51
N LEU A 345 -7.95 25.47 6.60
CA LEU A 345 -6.54 25.70 6.97
C LEU A 345 -5.80 26.63 5.98
N SER A 346 -6.23 26.66 4.72
CA SER A 346 -5.70 27.56 3.69
C SER A 346 -6.25 28.99 3.78
N GLY A 347 -7.20 29.26 4.68
CA GLY A 347 -7.85 30.57 4.83
C GLY A 347 -8.97 30.84 3.82
N ASN A 348 -9.50 29.81 3.16
CA ASN A 348 -10.60 29.94 2.19
C ASN A 348 -11.91 29.44 2.81
N GLU A 349 -12.55 30.30 3.61
CA GLU A 349 -13.79 29.98 4.34
C GLU A 349 -14.96 29.76 3.40
N GLN A 350 -15.04 30.52 2.30
CA GLN A 350 -16.10 30.37 1.32
C GLN A 350 -16.12 28.96 0.72
N HIS A 351 -14.96 28.43 0.35
CA HIS A 351 -14.87 27.06 -0.14
C HIS A 351 -15.12 26.04 0.97
N ALA A 352 -14.57 26.26 2.17
CA ALA A 352 -14.79 25.38 3.31
C ALA A 352 -16.27 25.25 3.67
N THR A 353 -17.00 26.36 3.76
CA THR A 353 -18.44 26.41 4.03
C THR A 353 -19.25 25.68 2.96
N LYS A 354 -18.92 25.88 1.67
CA LYS A 354 -19.57 25.15 0.56
C LYS A 354 -19.38 23.64 0.67
N GLN A 355 -18.17 23.20 1.00
CA GLN A 355 -17.89 21.77 1.17
C GLN A 355 -18.57 21.22 2.43
N LEU A 356 -18.57 21.95 3.54
CA LEU A 356 -19.26 21.56 4.76
C LEU A 356 -20.76 21.37 4.53
N ALA A 357 -21.41 22.25 3.75
CA ALA A 357 -22.82 22.10 3.41
C ALA A 357 -23.11 20.79 2.64
N LYS A 358 -22.23 20.39 1.70
CA LYS A 358 -22.33 19.09 1.03
C LYS A 358 -22.17 17.92 2.01
N VAL A 359 -21.18 18.01 2.90
CA VAL A 359 -20.93 17.00 3.93
C VAL A 359 -22.14 16.84 4.84
N GLU A 360 -22.74 17.94 5.31
CA GLU A 360 -23.91 17.88 6.18
C GLU A 360 -25.12 17.26 5.48
N LYS A 361 -25.31 17.53 4.19
CA LYS A 361 -26.37 16.89 3.40
C LYS A 361 -26.13 15.38 3.32
N LEU A 362 -24.94 14.96 2.88
CA LEU A 362 -24.58 13.54 2.78
C LEU A 362 -24.63 12.84 4.13
N TYR A 363 -24.19 13.49 5.20
CA TYR A 363 -24.21 12.90 6.54
C TYR A 363 -25.64 12.58 6.99
N LYS A 364 -26.62 13.46 6.71
CA LYS A 364 -28.02 13.21 7.03
C LYS A 364 -28.61 12.03 6.27
N GLU A 365 -28.16 11.82 5.04
CA GLU A 365 -28.61 10.73 4.16
C GLU A 365 -27.94 9.39 4.55
N LEU A 366 -26.67 9.42 4.94
CA LEU A 366 -25.84 8.22 5.18
C LEU A 366 -25.76 7.78 6.64
N HIS A 367 -26.05 8.68 7.58
CA HIS A 367 -26.13 8.34 8.99
C HIS A 367 -27.36 7.48 9.25
N MET A 368 -27.12 6.27 9.74
CA MET A 368 -28.14 5.23 9.86
C MET A 368 -28.71 5.22 11.27
N ASP A 369 -30.04 5.19 11.38
CA ASP A 369 -30.73 4.98 12.65
C ASP A 369 -30.37 3.59 13.21
N PRO A 370 -29.79 3.51 14.44
CA PRO A 370 -29.46 2.25 15.07
C PRO A 370 -30.64 1.27 15.14
N ASN A 371 -31.86 1.77 15.30
CA ASN A 371 -33.05 0.91 15.34
C ASN A 371 -33.30 0.21 14.00
N LYS A 372 -33.03 0.88 12.88
CA LYS A 372 -33.15 0.27 11.54
C LYS A 372 -32.09 -0.80 11.33
N ILE A 373 -30.86 -0.55 11.79
CA ILE A 373 -29.78 -1.54 11.76
C ILE A 373 -30.19 -2.78 12.58
N SER A 374 -30.66 -2.59 13.81
CA SER A 374 -31.13 -3.67 14.67
C SER A 374 -32.21 -4.51 14.02
N ARG A 375 -33.20 -3.88 13.36
CA ARG A 375 -34.28 -4.60 12.65
C ARG A 375 -33.76 -5.46 11.50
N VAL A 376 -32.74 -5.03 10.76
CA VAL A 376 -32.13 -5.85 9.70
C VAL A 376 -31.25 -6.95 10.31
N THR A 377 -30.53 -6.66 11.39
CA THR A 377 -29.75 -7.67 12.12
C THR A 377 -30.63 -8.78 12.72
N GLU A 378 -31.82 -8.44 13.22
CA GLU A 378 -32.83 -9.41 13.69
C GLU A 378 -33.28 -10.40 12.60
N LEU A 379 -33.15 -10.03 11.31
CA LEU A 379 -33.41 -10.93 10.18
C LEU A 379 -32.26 -11.91 9.89
N GLY A 380 -31.16 -11.85 10.66
CA GLY A 380 -30.02 -12.76 10.57
C GLY A 380 -28.84 -12.24 9.73
N PHE A 381 -28.82 -10.94 9.41
CA PHE A 381 -27.68 -10.29 8.75
C PHE A 381 -26.70 -9.72 9.77
N THR A 382 -25.42 -9.65 9.41
CA THR A 382 -24.40 -8.99 10.25
C THR A 382 -24.64 -7.48 10.30
N THR A 383 -24.08 -6.80 11.30
CA THR A 383 -24.19 -5.33 11.42
C THR A 383 -23.58 -4.60 10.21
N GLN A 384 -22.50 -5.14 9.65
CA GLN A 384 -21.86 -4.64 8.43
C GLN A 384 -22.80 -4.76 7.23
N GLU A 385 -23.37 -5.96 6.99
CA GLU A 385 -24.33 -6.18 5.91
C GLU A 385 -25.57 -5.28 6.08
N ALA A 386 -26.07 -5.12 7.30
CA ALA A 386 -27.20 -4.24 7.60
C ALA A 386 -26.91 -2.79 7.21
N ARG A 387 -25.74 -2.24 7.58
CA ARG A 387 -25.35 -0.86 7.20
C ARG A 387 -25.22 -0.70 5.69
N LEU A 388 -24.50 -1.61 5.03
CA LEU A 388 -24.28 -1.54 3.58
C LEU A 388 -25.60 -1.71 2.79
N GLY A 389 -26.44 -2.66 3.20
CA GLY A 389 -27.75 -2.90 2.58
C GLY A 389 -28.71 -1.72 2.77
N LEU A 390 -28.77 -1.17 3.98
CA LEU A 390 -29.59 0.02 4.23
C LEU A 390 -29.09 1.25 3.46
N ARG A 391 -27.77 1.45 3.30
CA ARG A 391 -27.23 2.52 2.43
C ARG A 391 -27.57 2.31 0.96
N ALA A 392 -27.58 1.07 0.49
CA ALA A 392 -27.95 0.75 -0.88
C ALA A 392 -29.44 1.01 -1.17
N CYS A 393 -30.29 1.02 -0.13
CA CYS A 393 -31.74 1.13 -0.22
C CYS A 393 -32.30 2.38 0.49
N ASP A 394 -31.50 3.46 0.59
CA ASP A 394 -31.92 4.76 1.16
C ASP A 394 -32.56 4.65 2.57
N GLY A 395 -32.13 3.67 3.36
CA GLY A 395 -32.61 3.42 4.71
C GLY A 395 -33.99 2.76 4.82
N ASP A 396 -34.51 2.17 3.74
CA ASP A 396 -35.70 1.30 3.79
C ASP A 396 -35.31 -0.12 4.26
N VAL A 397 -35.88 -0.54 5.38
CA VAL A 397 -35.61 -1.84 6.02
C VAL A 397 -36.10 -3.02 5.17
N SER A 398 -37.26 -2.89 4.52
CA SER A 398 -37.85 -3.96 3.71
C SER A 398 -37.11 -4.14 2.40
N ALA A 399 -36.77 -3.02 1.74
CA ALA A 399 -35.98 -3.05 0.52
C ALA A 399 -34.57 -3.58 0.80
N ALA A 400 -33.93 -3.15 1.89
CA ALA A 400 -32.62 -3.66 2.31
C ALA A 400 -32.64 -5.17 2.59
N ALA A 401 -33.66 -5.69 3.28
CA ALA A 401 -33.78 -7.12 3.53
C ALA A 401 -33.92 -7.94 2.24
N THR A 402 -34.71 -7.45 1.28
CA THR A 402 -34.87 -8.09 -0.03
C THR A 402 -33.55 -8.07 -0.79
N TYR A 403 -32.92 -6.89 -0.90
CA TYR A 403 -31.63 -6.71 -1.57
C TYR A 403 -30.52 -7.59 -1.00
N LEU A 404 -30.41 -7.67 0.33
CA LEU A 404 -29.40 -8.51 0.99
C LEU A 404 -29.66 -10.00 0.80
N THR A 405 -30.93 -10.41 0.72
CA THR A 405 -31.30 -11.81 0.44
C THR A 405 -30.90 -12.18 -0.98
N ASP A 406 -31.29 -11.38 -1.97
CA ASP A 406 -30.94 -11.59 -3.39
C ASP A 406 -29.42 -11.65 -3.58
N ARG A 407 -28.69 -10.72 -2.97
CA ARG A 407 -27.22 -10.67 -3.03
C ARG A 407 -26.57 -11.88 -2.36
N LYS A 408 -27.14 -12.39 -1.27
CA LYS A 408 -26.66 -13.60 -0.59
C LYS A 408 -26.87 -14.83 -1.47
N GLU A 409 -28.01 -14.94 -2.15
CA GLU A 409 -28.30 -16.01 -3.12
C GLU A 409 -27.36 -15.95 -4.32
N GLU A 410 -27.15 -14.77 -4.91
CA GLU A 410 -26.20 -14.56 -6.01
C GLU A 410 -24.78 -14.97 -5.61
N LYS A 411 -24.32 -14.54 -4.41
CA LYS A 411 -23.00 -14.92 -3.89
C LYS A 411 -22.90 -16.44 -3.64
N GLN A 412 -23.96 -17.08 -3.15
CA GLN A 412 -24.00 -18.53 -2.98
C GLN A 412 -23.92 -19.27 -4.32
N LYS A 413 -24.63 -18.77 -5.34
CA LYS A 413 -24.59 -19.32 -6.69
C LYS A 413 -23.18 -19.19 -7.30
N MET A 414 -22.58 -18.01 -7.23
CA MET A 414 -21.21 -17.78 -7.70
C MET A 414 -20.20 -18.70 -6.99
N LYS A 415 -20.30 -18.83 -5.66
CA LYS A 415 -19.47 -19.76 -4.88
C LYS A 415 -19.69 -21.22 -5.28
N ALA A 416 -20.93 -21.62 -5.57
CA ALA A 416 -21.23 -22.99 -6.00
C ALA A 416 -20.67 -23.29 -7.40
N GLU A 417 -20.81 -22.34 -8.34
CA GLU A 417 -20.22 -22.44 -9.68
C GLU A 417 -18.70 -22.50 -9.63
N GLU A 418 -18.07 -21.66 -8.80
CA GLU A 418 -16.63 -21.69 -8.59
C GLU A 418 -16.16 -23.02 -7.98
N ARG A 419 -16.85 -23.53 -6.95
CA ARG A 419 -16.59 -24.85 -6.38
C ARG A 419 -16.73 -25.97 -7.41
N GLN A 420 -17.72 -25.88 -8.31
CA GLN A 420 -17.88 -26.87 -9.37
C GLN A 420 -16.75 -26.79 -10.41
N LYS A 421 -16.34 -25.59 -10.82
CA LYS A 421 -15.18 -25.38 -11.69
C LYS A 421 -13.91 -25.98 -11.07
N ARG A 422 -13.69 -25.76 -9.76
CA ARG A 422 -12.58 -26.34 -9.01
C ARG A 422 -12.60 -27.87 -9.00
N ARG A 423 -13.76 -28.48 -8.74
CA ARG A 423 -13.91 -29.96 -8.76
C ARG A 423 -13.55 -30.55 -10.11
N ARG A 424 -14.10 -30.01 -11.21
CA ARG A 424 -13.80 -30.47 -12.58
C ARG A 424 -12.32 -30.37 -12.91
N ARG A 425 -11.68 -29.28 -12.47
CA ARG A 425 -10.25 -29.08 -12.67
C ARG A 425 -9.42 -30.11 -11.91
N LEU A 426 -9.78 -30.42 -10.67
CA LEU A 426 -9.07 -31.43 -9.88
C LEU A 426 -9.24 -32.83 -10.50
N GLU A 427 -10.43 -33.17 -10.98
CA GLU A 427 -10.70 -34.40 -11.73
C GLU A 427 -9.80 -34.48 -12.96
N ALA A 428 -9.70 -33.41 -13.75
CA ALA A 428 -8.79 -33.33 -14.90
C ALA A 428 -7.31 -33.52 -14.50
N ILE A 429 -6.86 -32.90 -13.41
CA ILE A 429 -5.48 -33.09 -12.91
C ILE A 429 -5.25 -34.57 -12.56
N ASN A 430 -6.19 -35.19 -11.83
CA ASN A 430 -6.10 -36.60 -11.46
C ASN A 430 -6.04 -37.51 -12.69
N THR A 431 -6.81 -37.23 -13.74
CA THR A 431 -6.75 -38.02 -14.99
C THR A 431 -5.36 -37.98 -15.64
N LEU A 432 -4.70 -36.81 -15.67
CA LEU A 432 -3.34 -36.69 -16.20
C LEU A 432 -2.30 -37.33 -15.25
N GLN A 433 -2.54 -37.33 -13.95
CA GLN A 433 -1.69 -38.05 -13.00
C GLN A 433 -1.78 -39.57 -13.17
N GLU A 434 -2.97 -40.11 -13.45
CA GLU A 434 -3.15 -41.53 -13.77
C GLU A 434 -2.41 -41.94 -15.05
N LEU A 435 -2.20 -41.00 -15.98
CA LEU A 435 -1.37 -41.19 -17.18
C LEU A 435 0.14 -41.09 -16.92
N GLY A 436 0.55 -40.83 -15.68
CA GLY A 436 1.95 -40.84 -15.24
C GLY A 436 2.63 -39.47 -15.18
N TYR A 437 1.92 -38.38 -15.47
CA TYR A 437 2.46 -37.02 -15.33
C TYR A 437 2.45 -36.57 -13.87
N SER A 438 3.41 -35.72 -13.49
CA SER A 438 3.40 -35.16 -12.14
C SER A 438 2.20 -34.22 -11.96
N ARG A 439 1.69 -34.10 -10.72
CA ARG A 439 0.57 -33.19 -10.38
C ARG A 439 0.83 -31.77 -10.88
N LYS A 440 2.07 -31.29 -10.77
CA LYS A 440 2.49 -29.93 -11.16
C LYS A 440 2.51 -29.72 -12.67
N GLU A 441 2.98 -30.71 -13.43
CA GLU A 441 2.97 -30.63 -14.90
C GLU A 441 1.54 -30.70 -15.42
N ALA A 442 0.74 -31.65 -14.94
CA ALA A 442 -0.68 -31.77 -15.25
C ALA A 442 -1.42 -30.47 -15.01
N ALA A 443 -1.22 -29.85 -13.84
CA ALA A 443 -1.92 -28.63 -13.46
C ALA A 443 -1.49 -27.41 -14.28
N ARG A 444 -0.19 -27.30 -14.64
CA ARG A 444 0.31 -26.25 -15.54
C ARG A 444 -0.19 -26.43 -16.98
N ALA A 445 -0.16 -27.65 -17.50
CA ALA A 445 -0.65 -27.94 -18.84
C ALA A 445 -2.17 -27.68 -18.95
N LEU A 446 -2.95 -28.07 -17.95
CA LEU A 446 -4.38 -27.76 -17.88
C LEU A 446 -4.66 -26.26 -17.78
N HIS A 447 -3.82 -25.51 -17.07
CA HIS A 447 -3.94 -24.06 -17.01
C HIS A 447 -3.70 -23.42 -18.39
N GLN A 448 -2.67 -23.87 -19.12
CA GLN A 448 -2.38 -23.42 -20.49
C GLN A 448 -3.44 -23.85 -21.51
N ALA A 449 -4.07 -25.01 -21.28
CA ALA A 449 -5.13 -25.55 -22.10
C ALA A 449 -6.53 -24.99 -21.76
N GLU A 450 -6.64 -24.03 -20.85
CA GLU A 450 -7.92 -23.45 -20.38
C GLU A 450 -8.90 -24.52 -19.84
N GLY A 451 -8.36 -25.60 -19.26
CA GLY A 451 -9.14 -26.71 -18.69
C GLY A 451 -9.50 -27.84 -19.67
N ASP A 452 -9.03 -27.79 -20.91
CA ASP A 452 -9.19 -28.87 -21.89
C ASP A 452 -8.14 -29.97 -21.65
N VAL A 453 -8.60 -31.19 -21.33
CA VAL A 453 -7.73 -32.33 -20.97
C VAL A 453 -6.93 -32.84 -22.16
N ASP A 454 -7.54 -32.91 -23.34
CA ASP A 454 -6.90 -33.43 -24.55
C ASP A 454 -5.80 -32.47 -25.02
N ARG A 455 -6.10 -31.17 -24.98
CA ARG A 455 -5.11 -30.13 -25.29
C ARG A 455 -3.99 -30.10 -24.24
N ALA A 456 -4.29 -30.31 -22.96
CA ALA A 456 -3.28 -30.40 -21.91
C ALA A 456 -2.37 -31.61 -22.10
N TYR A 457 -2.92 -32.76 -22.49
CA TYR A 457 -2.14 -33.95 -22.83
C TYR A 457 -1.16 -33.68 -23.98
N ASN A 458 -1.61 -33.03 -25.05
CA ASN A 458 -0.74 -32.67 -26.18
C ASN A 458 0.41 -31.75 -25.77
N ILE A 459 0.14 -30.75 -24.91
CA ILE A 459 1.18 -29.86 -24.36
C ILE A 459 2.23 -30.67 -23.56
N LEU A 460 1.78 -31.66 -22.79
CA LEU A 460 2.66 -32.53 -22.00
C LEU A 460 3.49 -33.46 -22.88
N GLU A 461 2.92 -34.04 -23.93
CA GLU A 461 3.67 -34.84 -24.90
C GLU A 461 4.73 -34.02 -25.63
N GLU A 462 4.39 -32.83 -26.13
CA GLU A 462 5.34 -31.93 -26.80
C GLU A 462 6.50 -31.53 -25.87
N ALA A 463 6.21 -31.22 -24.62
CA ALA A 463 7.24 -30.90 -23.63
C ALA A 463 8.16 -32.09 -23.33
N ASN A 464 7.61 -33.30 -23.25
CA ASN A 464 8.38 -34.52 -22.99
C ASN A 464 9.31 -34.86 -24.18
N ASN A 465 8.84 -34.68 -25.41
CA ASN A 465 9.63 -34.91 -26.62
C ASN A 465 10.79 -33.90 -26.75
N ASN A 466 10.55 -32.61 -26.44
CA ASN A 466 11.59 -31.57 -26.51
C ASN A 466 12.63 -31.70 -25.36
N ALA A 467 12.22 -32.09 -24.16
CA ALA A 467 13.14 -32.29 -23.02
C ALA A 467 14.14 -33.44 -23.27
N GLY A 468 13.73 -34.47 -24.01
CA GLY A 468 14.61 -35.58 -24.39
C GLY A 468 15.73 -35.19 -25.36
N GLU A 469 15.51 -34.20 -26.23
CA GLU A 469 16.50 -33.76 -27.21
C GLU A 469 17.56 -32.81 -26.60
N GLU A 470 17.15 -31.87 -25.73
CA GLU A 470 18.09 -30.95 -25.06
C GLU A 470 19.00 -31.64 -24.03
N ASP A 471 18.47 -32.60 -23.26
CA ASP A 471 19.27 -33.37 -22.28
C ASP A 471 20.24 -34.34 -22.98
N SER A 472 19.88 -34.84 -24.18
CA SER A 472 20.76 -35.69 -24.98
C SER A 472 21.95 -34.91 -25.55
N GLU A 473 21.73 -33.73 -26.14
CA GLU A 473 22.80 -32.90 -26.69
C GLU A 473 23.74 -32.39 -25.58
N ALA A 474 23.22 -32.02 -24.40
CA ALA A 474 24.04 -31.60 -23.27
C ALA A 474 24.95 -32.72 -22.75
N LYS A 475 24.46 -33.97 -22.71
CA LYS A 475 25.25 -35.16 -22.34
C LYS A 475 26.33 -35.47 -23.37
N VAL A 476 26.00 -35.36 -24.66
CA VAL A 476 26.95 -35.51 -25.78
C VAL A 476 28.07 -34.47 -25.67
N GLN A 477 27.72 -33.20 -25.44
CA GLN A 477 28.70 -32.10 -25.32
C GLN A 477 29.68 -32.28 -24.16
N LYS A 478 29.20 -32.83 -23.04
CA LYS A 478 30.02 -33.07 -21.84
C LYS A 478 31.08 -34.16 -22.06
N LEU A 479 30.74 -35.21 -22.81
CA LEU A 479 31.68 -36.27 -23.19
C LEU A 479 32.62 -35.82 -24.32
N ILE A 480 32.16 -34.98 -25.27
CA ILE A 480 33.04 -34.36 -26.26
C ILE A 480 34.10 -33.45 -25.58
N TYR A 481 33.68 -32.68 -24.57
CA TYR A 481 34.59 -31.84 -23.78
C TYR A 481 35.69 -32.64 -23.06
N LEU A 482 35.42 -33.90 -22.72
CA LEU A 482 36.40 -34.83 -22.14
C LEU A 482 37.36 -35.44 -23.19
N GLY A 483 37.26 -35.03 -24.45
CA GLY A 483 38.17 -35.40 -25.54
C GLY A 483 37.78 -36.66 -26.31
N PHE A 484 36.51 -37.05 -26.26
CA PHE A 484 35.93 -38.13 -27.06
C PHE A 484 35.31 -37.59 -28.35
N GLU A 485 35.37 -38.37 -29.43
CA GLU A 485 34.79 -37.96 -30.71
C GLU A 485 33.27 -38.11 -30.69
N ARG A 486 32.57 -37.15 -31.30
CA ARG A 486 31.09 -37.06 -31.29
C ARG A 486 30.41 -38.36 -31.71
N GLU A 487 30.89 -39.00 -32.78
CA GLU A 487 30.30 -40.25 -33.31
C GLU A 487 30.41 -41.42 -32.32
N GLN A 488 31.52 -41.51 -31.56
CA GLN A 488 31.72 -42.53 -30.55
C GLN A 488 30.87 -42.25 -29.31
N VAL A 489 30.78 -40.99 -28.91
CA VAL A 489 29.96 -40.53 -27.78
C VAL A 489 28.48 -40.82 -27.99
N GLU A 490 27.96 -40.53 -29.19
CA GLU A 490 26.56 -40.81 -29.54
C GLU A 490 26.27 -42.32 -29.54
N ALA A 491 27.19 -43.15 -30.05
CA ALA A 491 27.05 -44.60 -30.02
C ALA A 491 27.09 -45.17 -28.59
N ALA A 492 28.03 -44.68 -27.77
CA ALA A 492 28.18 -45.11 -26.38
C ALA A 492 26.99 -44.67 -25.51
N LEU A 493 26.48 -43.45 -25.69
CA LEU A 493 25.27 -42.98 -25.00
C LEU A 493 24.02 -43.74 -25.43
N ARG A 494 23.91 -44.14 -26.70
CA ARG A 494 22.82 -45.03 -27.17
C ARG A 494 22.90 -46.40 -26.49
N GLN A 495 24.10 -46.94 -26.31
CA GLN A 495 24.31 -48.25 -25.69
C GLN A 495 24.14 -48.22 -24.16
N ALA A 496 24.52 -47.10 -23.52
CA ALA A 496 24.38 -46.85 -22.09
C ALA A 496 23.02 -46.26 -21.69
N GLN A 497 22.04 -46.21 -22.61
CA GLN A 497 20.70 -45.65 -22.39
C GLN A 497 20.72 -44.23 -21.77
N GLY A 498 21.70 -43.40 -22.17
CA GLY A 498 21.82 -42.02 -21.70
C GLY A 498 22.52 -41.84 -20.34
N ASP A 499 23.10 -42.89 -19.76
CA ASP A 499 23.96 -42.78 -18.56
C ASP A 499 25.39 -42.34 -18.96
N ILE A 500 25.80 -41.16 -18.48
CA ILE A 500 27.10 -40.55 -18.79
C ILE A 500 28.27 -41.40 -18.25
N GLN A 501 28.11 -42.01 -17.08
CA GLN A 501 29.20 -42.77 -16.44
C GLN A 501 29.44 -44.06 -17.22
N GLN A 502 28.38 -44.82 -17.50
CA GLN A 502 28.47 -46.04 -18.31
C GLN A 502 28.93 -45.75 -19.75
N ALA A 503 28.46 -44.66 -20.36
CA ALA A 503 28.95 -44.23 -21.67
C ALA A 503 30.43 -43.86 -21.63
N SER A 504 30.91 -43.19 -20.58
CA SER A 504 32.33 -42.87 -20.42
C SER A 504 33.20 -44.11 -20.20
N GLU A 505 32.70 -45.11 -19.46
CA GLU A 505 33.38 -46.38 -19.24
C GLU A 505 33.48 -47.19 -20.55
N LEU A 506 32.41 -47.23 -21.35
CA LEU A 506 32.42 -47.85 -22.68
C LEU A 506 33.42 -47.17 -23.62
N LEU A 507 33.47 -45.83 -23.63
CA LEU A 507 34.41 -45.05 -24.44
C LEU A 507 35.87 -45.23 -24.00
N LEU A 508 36.10 -45.40 -22.70
CA LEU A 508 37.43 -45.69 -22.14
C LEU A 508 37.87 -47.14 -22.40
N ALA A 509 36.93 -48.08 -22.37
CA ALA A 509 37.18 -49.49 -22.69
C ALA A 509 37.55 -49.67 -24.16
N ASP A 510 36.93 -48.92 -25.08
CA ASP A 510 37.20 -49.01 -26.52
C ASP A 510 38.56 -48.38 -26.91
N ARG A 511 39.08 -47.43 -26.09
CA ARG A 511 40.47 -46.94 -26.21
C ARG A 511 41.53 -47.93 -25.68
N GLY A 512 41.11 -49.00 -24.99
CA GLY A 512 41.99 -49.88 -24.24
C GLY A 512 41.75 -51.36 -24.50
N ALA A 513 41.86 -51.84 -25.74
CA ALA A 513 41.89 -53.27 -26.02
C ALA A 513 42.89 -53.67 -27.12
N VAL A 514 44.12 -54.01 -26.70
CA VAL A 514 44.91 -55.09 -27.31
C VAL A 514 44.83 -56.30 -26.38
N ALA A 515 44.12 -57.33 -26.84
CA ALA A 515 44.23 -58.77 -26.56
C ALA A 515 43.91 -59.35 -25.14
N PRO A 516 43.46 -60.62 -25.07
CA PRO A 516 42.51 -61.11 -24.05
C PRO A 516 43.06 -62.22 -23.13
N GLY A 517 42.42 -62.44 -21.97
CA GLY A 517 42.76 -63.55 -21.08
C GLY A 517 41.84 -63.76 -19.86
N GLN A 518 40.79 -64.56 -20.05
CA GLN A 518 40.29 -65.62 -19.17
C GLN A 518 39.67 -65.35 -17.77
N LEU A 519 38.37 -65.73 -17.72
CA LEU A 519 37.67 -66.60 -16.74
C LEU A 519 37.11 -66.03 -15.42
N SER A 520 35.78 -66.16 -15.33
CA SER A 520 34.80 -65.92 -14.25
C SER A 520 34.97 -66.84 -13.01
N PRO A 521 33.96 -67.00 -12.10
CA PRO A 521 33.27 -66.08 -11.19
C PRO A 521 33.26 -66.63 -9.72
N SER A 522 32.69 -65.92 -8.73
CA SER A 522 31.85 -66.50 -7.64
C SER A 522 31.39 -65.50 -6.56
N THR A 523 30.16 -65.73 -6.10
CA THR A 523 29.32 -65.06 -5.09
C THR A 523 29.56 -65.59 -3.65
N PRO A 524 28.66 -65.41 -2.64
CA PRO A 524 28.60 -64.32 -1.65
C PRO A 524 28.70 -64.81 -0.18
N SER A 525 28.76 -63.93 0.83
CA SER A 525 28.35 -64.22 2.22
C SER A 525 28.18 -62.96 3.09
N SER A 526 27.00 -62.82 3.70
CA SER A 526 26.66 -62.04 4.91
C SER A 526 27.03 -62.85 6.19
N PRO A 527 26.84 -62.42 7.48
CA PRO A 527 25.94 -61.36 7.99
C PRO A 527 26.37 -60.57 9.27
N SER A 528 25.46 -59.67 9.68
CA SER A 528 25.15 -59.17 11.04
C SER A 528 26.03 -58.10 11.72
N GLU A 529 25.48 -56.90 11.95
CA GLU A 529 24.93 -56.43 13.25
C GLU A 529 24.31 -55.01 13.10
N GLU A 530 23.13 -54.81 13.69
CA GLU A 530 22.36 -53.55 13.83
C GLU A 530 22.65 -52.88 15.19
N PRO A 531 22.09 -51.69 15.53
CA PRO A 531 21.73 -50.51 14.73
C PRO A 531 22.20 -49.19 15.39
N SER A 532 22.14 -48.05 14.68
CA SER A 532 21.63 -46.79 15.24
C SER A 532 21.57 -45.64 14.22
N THR A 533 20.34 -45.14 14.06
CA THR A 533 19.91 -43.77 13.73
C THR A 533 20.42 -43.16 12.42
N SER A 534 19.58 -43.21 11.38
CA SER A 534 18.82 -42.07 10.85
C SER A 534 18.09 -42.49 9.57
N SER A 535 16.99 -41.79 9.27
CA SER A 535 16.25 -41.74 8.00
C SER A 535 14.80 -42.22 8.06
N GLU A 536 13.94 -41.19 8.00
CA GLU A 536 12.80 -41.05 7.09
C GLU A 536 11.76 -42.16 7.05
N SER A 537 10.71 -41.94 7.84
CA SER A 537 9.39 -42.47 7.54
C SER A 537 8.53 -41.35 6.92
N THR A 538 8.32 -41.52 5.62
CA THR A 538 7.24 -41.03 4.76
C THR A 538 5.96 -40.53 5.46
N GLY A 539 5.63 -39.27 5.20
CA GLY A 539 4.32 -38.63 5.33
C GLY A 539 4.16 -37.56 4.23
N PRO A 540 2.95 -37.30 3.72
CA PRO A 540 2.74 -36.72 2.39
C PRO A 540 2.88 -35.19 2.40
N GLY A 541 3.68 -34.65 1.50
CA GLY A 541 3.80 -33.20 1.31
C GLY A 541 5.11 -32.76 0.68
N SER A 542 5.50 -33.36 -0.46
CA SER A 542 6.55 -32.75 -1.29
C SER A 542 5.93 -31.60 -2.10
N SER A 543 5.77 -30.47 -1.44
CA SER A 543 5.71 -29.15 -2.06
C SER A 543 6.81 -28.33 -1.41
N GLY A 544 7.91 -28.11 -2.13
CA GLY A 544 9.02 -27.27 -1.69
C GLY A 544 8.63 -25.79 -1.59
N GLU A 545 7.75 -25.46 -0.65
CA GLU A 545 7.63 -24.11 -0.10
C GLU A 545 8.27 -24.15 1.28
N GLU A 546 9.18 -23.21 1.57
CA GLU A 546 9.75 -23.11 2.91
C GLU A 546 8.61 -22.81 3.89
N PRO A 547 8.60 -23.38 5.11
CA PRO A 547 7.56 -23.12 6.12
C PRO A 547 7.31 -21.62 6.35
N MET A 548 8.36 -20.81 6.19
CA MET A 548 8.32 -19.36 6.31
C MET A 548 7.46 -18.67 5.23
N ASP A 549 7.37 -19.22 4.01
CA ASP A 549 6.58 -18.65 2.92
C ASP A 549 5.08 -18.87 3.12
N VAL A 550 4.70 -20.02 3.69
CA VAL A 550 3.31 -20.32 4.08
C VAL A 550 2.83 -19.38 5.17
N ASP A 551 3.67 -19.14 6.20
CA ASP A 551 3.36 -18.20 7.29
C ASP A 551 3.14 -16.77 6.78
N LEU A 552 3.98 -16.33 5.83
CA LEU A 552 3.86 -15.00 5.22
C LEU A 552 2.59 -14.84 4.39
N VAL A 553 2.22 -15.87 3.64
CA VAL A 553 0.99 -15.87 2.84
C VAL A 553 -0.23 -15.83 3.77
N ASN A 554 -0.25 -16.61 4.84
CA ASN A 554 -1.36 -16.59 5.79
C ASN A 554 -1.50 -15.23 6.48
N GLU A 555 -0.38 -14.60 6.88
CA GLU A 555 -0.39 -13.26 7.47
C GLU A 555 -1.07 -12.24 6.55
N VAL A 556 -0.69 -12.19 5.26
CA VAL A 556 -1.27 -11.21 4.34
C VAL A 556 -2.72 -11.53 3.96
N LEU A 557 -3.13 -12.81 3.98
CA LEU A 557 -4.52 -13.19 3.75
C LEU A 557 -5.44 -12.76 4.91
N ASP A 558 -4.94 -12.76 6.14
CA ASP A 558 -5.69 -12.27 7.32
C ASP A 558 -5.97 -10.76 7.26
N ASP A 559 -5.14 -10.00 6.54
CA ASP A 559 -5.34 -8.56 6.33
C ASP A 559 -6.35 -8.25 5.23
N ILE A 560 -6.64 -9.21 4.34
CA ILE A 560 -7.63 -9.05 3.26
C ILE A 560 -9.02 -9.26 3.83
N SER A 561 -9.88 -8.24 3.69
CA SER A 561 -11.26 -8.34 4.14
C SER A 561 -12.01 -9.47 3.44
N SER A 562 -12.77 -10.25 4.22
CA SER A 562 -13.70 -11.26 3.70
C SER A 562 -14.91 -10.67 2.95
N HIS A 563 -15.17 -9.37 3.14
CA HIS A 563 -16.23 -8.63 2.48
C HIS A 563 -15.64 -7.60 1.50
N GLU A 564 -15.92 -7.76 0.21
CA GLU A 564 -15.35 -6.95 -0.90
C GLU A 564 -15.59 -5.43 -0.74
N GLU A 565 -16.70 -5.06 -0.09
CA GLU A 565 -17.10 -3.65 0.11
C GLU A 565 -16.87 -3.17 1.55
N ASP A 566 -16.03 -3.87 2.32
CA ASP A 566 -15.72 -3.50 3.70
C ASP A 566 -15.15 -2.08 3.83
N TYR A 567 -14.45 -1.59 2.81
CA TYR A 567 -13.95 -0.21 2.77
C TYR A 567 -15.04 0.86 2.66
N LEU A 568 -16.27 0.47 2.31
CA LEU A 568 -17.46 1.33 2.30
C LEU A 568 -18.24 1.25 3.64
N ASP A 569 -17.88 0.32 4.51
CA ASP A 569 -18.54 0.10 5.79
C ASP A 569 -17.98 1.01 6.90
N LEU A 570 -18.17 2.32 6.72
CA LEU A 570 -17.79 3.32 7.72
C LEU A 570 -18.90 3.52 8.77
N THR A 571 -18.58 3.69 10.05
CA THR A 571 -19.58 4.08 11.07
C THR A 571 -19.92 5.57 11.03
N LEU A 572 -19.06 6.38 10.42
CA LEU A 572 -19.11 7.85 10.37
C LEU A 572 -18.91 8.55 11.73
N GLU A 573 -18.37 7.84 12.73
CA GLU A 573 -18.12 8.39 14.07
C GLU A 573 -16.97 9.41 14.06
N ASP A 574 -15.83 9.04 13.49
CA ASP A 574 -14.68 9.95 13.36
C ASP A 574 -14.99 11.13 12.42
N GLU A 575 -15.76 10.88 11.36
CA GLU A 575 -16.28 11.93 10.48
C GLU A 575 -17.18 12.89 11.24
N LEU A 576 -18.08 12.39 12.09
CA LEU A 576 -18.94 13.23 12.91
C LEU A 576 -18.12 14.12 13.86
N GLU A 577 -17.07 13.57 14.47
CA GLU A 577 -16.17 14.34 15.32
C GLU A 577 -15.56 15.52 14.54
N LEU A 578 -14.99 15.24 13.36
CA LEU A 578 -14.40 16.26 12.50
C LEU A 578 -15.44 17.25 11.94
N ILE A 579 -16.64 16.78 11.57
CA ILE A 579 -17.76 17.63 11.15
C ILE A 579 -18.08 18.64 12.26
N ASN A 580 -18.19 18.17 13.50
CA ASN A 580 -18.50 19.05 14.64
C ASN A 580 -17.38 20.07 14.89
N GLN A 581 -16.11 19.65 14.81
CA GLN A 581 -14.97 20.56 14.87
C GLN A 581 -15.04 21.63 13.77
N MET A 582 -15.30 21.23 12.52
CA MET A 582 -15.43 22.16 11.39
C MET A 582 -16.62 23.12 11.54
N LYS A 583 -17.76 22.64 12.04
CA LYS A 583 -18.92 23.51 12.34
C LYS A 583 -18.57 24.57 13.38
N GLN A 584 -17.86 24.20 14.44
CA GLN A 584 -17.42 25.15 15.47
C GLN A 584 -16.50 26.21 14.89
N HIS A 585 -15.53 25.82 14.06
CA HIS A 585 -14.59 26.74 13.41
C HIS A 585 -15.25 27.67 12.38
N LEU A 586 -16.26 27.18 11.65
CA LEU A 586 -16.92 27.95 10.58
C LEU A 586 -18.18 28.70 11.05
N LYS A 587 -18.64 28.48 12.29
CA LYS A 587 -19.83 29.15 12.86
C LYS A 587 -19.85 30.67 12.67
N PRO A 588 -18.75 31.43 12.87
CA PRO A 588 -18.76 32.87 12.67
C PRO A 588 -19.13 33.29 11.23
N TYR A 589 -18.70 32.50 10.24
CA TYR A 589 -18.85 32.81 8.82
C TYR A 589 -20.18 32.32 8.23
N LEU A 590 -20.85 31.37 8.90
CA LEU A 590 -22.19 30.91 8.51
C LEU A 590 -23.29 31.94 8.79
N GLN A 591 -23.04 32.88 9.71
CA GLN A 591 -24.03 33.90 10.10
C GLN A 591 -23.98 35.15 9.20
N GLU A 592 -22.82 35.47 8.62
CA GLU A 592 -22.64 36.64 7.75
C GLU A 592 -23.41 36.52 6.42
N ASP A 593 -23.52 35.33 5.83
CA ASP A 593 -24.28 35.13 4.58
C ASP A 593 -25.80 35.37 4.74
N SER A 594 -26.33 35.30 5.96
CA SER A 594 -27.74 35.58 6.25
C SER A 594 -28.08 37.07 6.41
N MET A 595 -27.08 37.96 6.39
CA MET A 595 -27.24 39.41 6.52
C MET A 595 -26.80 40.20 5.29
N SER A 596 -26.85 39.60 4.10
CA SER A 596 -26.77 40.36 2.84
C SER A 596 -28.05 41.21 2.68
N PRO A 597 -28.01 42.55 2.73
CA PRO A 597 -29.18 43.36 2.47
C PRO A 597 -29.46 43.33 0.96
N SER A 598 -30.72 43.08 0.61
CA SER A 598 -31.27 43.26 -0.75
C SER A 598 -31.23 44.71 -1.22
#